data_AF-A0A916E2R9-F1
#
_entry.id   AF-A0A916E2R9-F1
#
_cell.length_a   1.000
_cell.length_b   1.000
_cell.length_c   1.000
_cell.angle_alpha   90.00
_cell.angle_beta   90.00
_cell.angle_gamma   90.00
#
_symmetry.space_group_name_H-M   'P 1'
#
loop_
_entity.id
_entity.type
_entity.pdbx_description
1 polymer ?
#
loop_
_entity_poly.entity_id
_entity_poly.type
_entity_poly.pdbx_seq_one_letter_code
_entity_poly.pdbx_strand_id
1 'polypeptide(L)'
;MLYNRKYPQYPYYRYEYHKSPSSNHTEVSCGGDDYIWNFKHSKLENYEGYLKSNDIVNLSIKKSHNINGRIQDGQVEFLRSHDVQFTIGNDTFQEVVCHNERLGGIDEWCIELIRQA
;
A
#
# COMPACT_ATOMS: atom_id res chain seq x y z
N MET A 1 -2.08 9.90 -6.11
CA MET A 1 -2.63 10.68 -4.98
C MET A 1 -3.48 9.75 -4.12
N LEU A 2 -3.27 9.74 -2.80
CA LEU A 2 -3.98 8.86 -1.87
C LEU A 2 -5.26 9.57 -1.37
N TYR A 3 -6.43 8.96 -1.56
CA TYR A 3 -7.73 9.55 -1.20
C TYR A 3 -8.09 9.25 0.26
N ASN A 4 -8.89 10.11 0.90
CA ASN A 4 -9.30 9.98 2.30
C ASN A 4 -10.83 9.95 2.40
N ARG A 5 -11.43 8.77 2.66
CA ARG A 5 -12.88 8.62 2.88
C ARG A 5 -13.20 8.60 4.37
N LYS A 6 -14.17 9.42 4.80
CA LYS A 6 -14.77 9.32 6.13
C LYS A 6 -15.98 8.38 6.06
N TYR A 7 -15.98 7.29 6.82
CA TYR A 7 -17.08 6.33 6.87
C TYR A 7 -17.86 6.40 8.19
N PRO A 8 -19.21 6.35 8.18
CA PRO A 8 -20.03 6.31 9.39
C PRO A 8 -19.96 4.94 10.10
N GLN A 9 -19.83 5.00 11.42
CA GLN A 9 -19.76 3.84 12.34
C GLN A 9 -21.14 3.15 12.46
N TYR A 10 -21.24 1.89 12.04
CA TYR A 10 -22.37 0.98 12.25
C TYR A 10 -21.85 -0.39 12.74
N PRO A 11 -22.64 -1.14 13.53
CA PRO A 11 -22.15 -2.33 14.23
C PRO A 11 -22.08 -3.55 13.30
N TYR A 12 -21.00 -4.33 13.40
CA TYR A 12 -20.66 -5.52 12.61
C TYR A 12 -20.21 -5.29 11.15
N TYR A 13 -19.23 -4.42 10.94
CA TYR A 13 -18.53 -4.38 9.65
C TYR A 13 -17.61 -5.58 9.47
N ARG A 14 -17.96 -6.41 8.50
CA ARG A 14 -17.04 -7.34 7.82
C ARG A 14 -15.94 -6.47 7.19
N TYR A 15 -14.78 -6.41 7.83
CA TYR A 15 -13.66 -5.59 7.34
C TYR A 15 -13.20 -6.12 5.98
N GLU A 16 -13.36 -5.32 4.93
CA GLU A 16 -13.01 -5.69 3.56
C GLU A 16 -12.04 -4.65 2.98
N TYR A 17 -10.99 -5.14 2.32
CA TYR A 17 -10.08 -4.31 1.56
C TYR A 17 -10.74 -3.91 0.22
N HIS A 18 -10.84 -2.61 -0.03
CA HIS A 18 -11.47 -2.09 -1.24
C HIS A 18 -10.63 -2.32 -2.50
N LYS A 19 -11.28 -2.22 -3.65
CA LYS A 19 -10.65 -2.26 -4.97
C LYS A 19 -10.22 -0.86 -5.38
N SER A 20 -9.03 -0.79 -5.94
CA SER A 20 -8.46 0.40 -6.57
C SER A 20 -9.32 0.87 -7.76
N PRO A 21 -9.28 2.18 -8.09
CA PRO A 21 -10.19 2.77 -9.07
C PRO A 21 -10.13 2.20 -10.50
N SER A 22 -8.96 1.71 -10.95
CA SER A 22 -8.74 1.35 -12.36
C SER A 22 -8.27 -0.09 -12.57
N SER A 23 -7.52 -0.66 -11.62
CA SER A 23 -6.83 -1.94 -11.87
C SER A 23 -7.37 -3.14 -11.08
N ASN A 24 -8.41 -2.96 -10.25
CA ASN A 24 -8.96 -4.01 -9.37
C ASN A 24 -7.95 -4.64 -8.38
N HIS A 25 -6.78 -4.03 -8.21
CA HIS A 25 -5.85 -4.30 -7.12
C HIS A 25 -6.40 -3.73 -5.80
N THR A 26 -5.74 -3.99 -4.67
CA THR A 26 -6.18 -3.44 -3.39
C THR A 26 -5.96 -1.94 -3.37
N GLU A 27 -6.98 -1.20 -2.96
CA GLU A 27 -6.96 0.25 -2.77
C GLU A 27 -5.95 0.63 -1.67
N VAL A 28 -5.17 1.69 -1.91
CA VAL A 28 -4.34 2.34 -0.89
C VAL A 28 -4.96 3.71 -0.58
N SER A 29 -5.13 4.01 0.69
CA SER A 29 -5.78 5.25 1.15
C SER A 29 -5.04 5.84 2.36
N CYS A 30 -5.32 7.12 2.67
CA CYS A 30 -4.73 7.81 3.84
C CYS A 30 -5.56 7.67 5.12
N GLY A 31 -6.57 6.80 5.16
CA GLY A 31 -7.47 6.68 6.31
C GLY A 31 -7.83 5.22 6.67
N GLY A 32 -8.36 5.03 7.88
CA GLY A 32 -8.91 3.77 8.38
C GLY A 32 -7.94 2.95 9.24
N ASP A 33 -8.43 2.27 10.28
CA ASP A 33 -7.62 1.86 11.45
C ASP A 33 -6.49 0.81 11.25
N ASP A 34 -6.36 0.22 10.05
CA ASP A 34 -5.37 -0.80 9.73
C ASP A 34 -4.14 -0.20 9.01
N TYR A 35 -3.17 0.30 9.79
CA TYR A 35 -2.05 1.12 9.29
C TYR A 35 -0.67 0.43 9.25
N ILE A 36 -0.57 -0.88 9.47
CA ILE A 36 0.75 -1.51 9.64
C ILE A 36 1.40 -1.83 8.29
N TRP A 37 2.29 -0.93 7.87
CA TRP A 37 3.23 -1.16 6.76
C TRP A 37 4.49 -1.86 7.25
N ASN A 38 4.91 -2.89 6.52
CA ASN A 38 6.14 -3.63 6.75
C ASN A 38 7.17 -3.24 5.70
N PHE A 39 8.34 -2.82 6.15
CA PHE A 39 9.48 -2.51 5.30
C PHE A 39 10.22 -3.81 4.95
N LYS A 40 10.47 -4.02 3.66
CA LYS A 40 11.42 -5.04 3.20
C LYS A 40 12.51 -4.34 2.41
N HIS A 41 13.76 -4.52 2.81
CA HIS A 41 14.89 -4.04 2.01
C HIS A 41 14.90 -4.74 0.66
N SER A 42 14.97 -3.98 -0.43
CA SER A 42 15.07 -4.53 -1.76
C SER A 42 16.48 -5.10 -1.96
N LYS A 43 16.63 -6.41 -1.76
CA LYS A 43 17.77 -7.24 -2.22
C LYS A 43 19.20 -6.81 -1.84
N LEU A 44 19.43 -5.90 -0.89
CA LEU A 44 20.79 -5.57 -0.45
C LEU A 44 21.20 -6.40 0.78
N GLU A 45 22.32 -7.11 0.65
CA GLU A 45 22.98 -7.92 1.68
C GLU A 45 23.50 -7.10 2.88
N ASN A 46 23.31 -5.77 2.89
CA ASN A 46 23.85 -4.82 3.86
C ASN A 46 22.75 -4.22 4.76
N TYR A 47 21.87 -5.05 5.31
CA TYR A 47 20.90 -4.59 6.31
C TYR A 47 21.63 -4.25 7.62
N GLU A 48 21.84 -2.97 7.87
CA GLU A 48 22.52 -2.46 9.08
C GLU A 48 21.59 -2.39 10.31
N GLY A 49 20.30 -2.76 10.17
CA GLY A 49 19.33 -2.72 11.27
C GLY A 49 18.48 -1.43 11.33
N TYR A 50 18.68 -0.49 10.41
CA TYR A 50 17.95 0.79 10.35
C TYR A 50 17.81 1.30 8.91
N LEU A 51 16.85 2.20 8.68
CA LEU A 51 16.64 2.88 7.39
C LEU A 51 17.46 4.17 7.32
N LYS A 52 18.04 4.43 6.15
CA LYS A 52 18.70 5.71 5.81
C LYS A 52 18.09 6.29 4.53
N SER A 53 18.33 7.58 4.32
CA SER A 53 17.96 8.22 3.05
C SER A 53 18.66 7.53 1.89
N ASN A 54 17.98 7.41 0.75
CA ASN A 54 18.37 6.67 -0.45
C ASN A 54 18.32 5.14 -0.33
N ASP A 55 17.85 4.59 0.80
CA ASP A 55 17.52 3.18 0.83
C ASP A 55 16.37 2.90 -0.12
N ILE A 56 16.54 1.82 -0.89
CA ILE A 56 15.48 1.27 -1.74
C ILE A 56 14.79 0.16 -0.95
N VAL A 57 13.47 0.27 -0.85
CA VAL A 57 12.63 -0.66 -0.08
C VAL A 57 11.40 -1.07 -0.88
N ASN A 58 10.86 -2.23 -0.54
CA ASN A 58 9.48 -2.57 -0.84
C ASN A 58 8.64 -2.38 0.42
N LEU A 59 7.47 -1.77 0.26
CA LEU A 59 6.50 -1.59 1.34
C LEU A 59 5.41 -2.65 1.19
N SER A 60 4.99 -3.28 2.28
CA SER A 60 3.97 -4.32 2.24
C SER A 60 2.97 -4.26 3.38
N ILE A 61 1.75 -4.70 3.09
CA ILE A 61 0.70 -4.97 4.08
C ILE A 61 0.50 -6.48 4.21
N LYS A 62 -0.03 -6.91 5.35
CA LYS A 62 -0.52 -8.27 5.55
C LYS A 62 -2.02 -8.24 5.81
N LYS A 63 -2.80 -8.72 4.84
CA LYS A 63 -4.26 -8.80 4.95
C LYS A 63 -4.64 -9.96 5.85
N SER A 64 -5.42 -9.70 6.89
CA SER A 64 -5.89 -10.68 7.87
C SER A 64 -7.30 -11.19 7.57
N HIS A 65 -8.09 -10.43 6.80
CA HIS A 65 -9.49 -10.73 6.49
C HIS A 65 -9.83 -10.45 5.03
N ASN A 66 -10.87 -11.10 4.52
CA ASN A 66 -11.57 -10.78 3.29
C ASN A 66 -13.08 -11.00 3.49
N ILE A 67 -13.87 -10.88 2.42
CA ILE A 67 -15.29 -11.23 2.48
C ILE A 67 -15.48 -12.62 3.07
N ASN A 68 -14.75 -13.65 2.65
CA ASN A 68 -14.97 -15.01 3.15
C ASN A 68 -14.52 -15.26 4.60
N GLY A 69 -14.01 -14.25 5.30
CA GLY A 69 -13.63 -14.29 6.71
C GLY A 69 -12.13 -14.08 6.90
N ARG A 70 -11.56 -14.72 7.92
CA ARG A 70 -10.12 -14.64 8.20
C ARG A 70 -9.32 -15.37 7.13
N ILE A 71 -8.23 -14.76 6.68
CA ILE A 71 -7.24 -15.39 5.79
C ILE A 71 -6.26 -16.16 6.69
N GLN A 72 -6.20 -17.50 6.56
CA GLN A 72 -5.46 -18.37 7.48
C GLN A 72 -3.98 -18.00 7.65
N ASP A 73 -3.28 -17.70 6.56
CA ASP A 73 -1.84 -17.34 6.60
C ASP A 73 -1.59 -15.83 6.46
N GLY A 74 -2.66 -15.08 6.22
CA GLY A 74 -2.64 -13.71 5.73
C GLY A 74 -2.07 -13.57 4.32
N GLN A 75 -2.60 -12.64 3.54
CA GLN A 75 -2.10 -12.35 2.20
C GLN A 75 -1.15 -11.15 2.27
N VAL A 76 0.11 -11.32 1.85
CA VAL A 76 1.06 -10.21 1.75
C VAL A 76 0.88 -9.52 0.41
N GLU A 77 0.67 -8.21 0.44
CA GLU A 77 0.58 -7.39 -0.76
C GLU A 77 1.57 -6.21 -0.66
N PHE A 78 2.15 -5.82 -1.78
CA PHE A 78 3.19 -4.82 -1.87
C PHE A 78 2.69 -3.54 -2.53
N LEU A 79 3.23 -2.40 -2.10
CA LEU A 79 2.93 -1.09 -2.68
C LEU A 79 3.57 -0.97 -4.07
N ARG A 80 2.73 -0.66 -5.06
CA ARG A 80 3.13 -0.48 -6.45
C ARG A 80 2.63 0.86 -6.97
N SER A 81 3.49 1.52 -7.75
CA SER A 81 3.06 2.53 -8.70
C SER A 81 3.20 1.97 -10.12
N HIS A 82 2.35 2.42 -11.04
CA HIS A 82 2.35 1.93 -12.42
C HIS A 82 1.82 2.98 -13.38
N ASP A 83 1.98 2.76 -14.69
CA ASP A 83 1.48 3.66 -15.74
C ASP A 83 -0.03 3.48 -16.00
N VAL A 84 -0.80 3.46 -14.91
CA VAL A 84 -2.26 3.47 -14.93
C VAL A 84 -2.71 4.74 -14.23
N GLN A 85 -3.69 5.41 -14.83
CA GLN A 85 -4.20 6.68 -14.36
C GLN A 85 -5.69 6.61 -14.12
N PHE A 86 -6.18 7.48 -13.23
CA PHE A 86 -7.59 7.68 -12.97
C PHE A 86 -7.89 9.17 -12.78
N THR A 87 -9.12 9.57 -13.04
CA THR A 87 -9.52 10.98 -12.98
C THR A 87 -10.43 11.22 -11.77
N ILE A 88 -10.15 12.27 -11.01
CA ILE A 88 -11.06 12.82 -10.00
C ILE A 88 -11.38 14.25 -10.41
N GLY A 89 -12.65 14.53 -10.72
CA GLY A 89 -13.03 15.84 -11.26
C GLY A 89 -12.36 16.09 -12.61
N ASN A 90 -11.56 17.15 -12.70
CA ASN A 90 -10.81 17.51 -13.91
C ASN A 90 -9.34 17.07 -13.87
N ASP A 91 -8.90 16.48 -12.76
CA ASP A 91 -7.51 16.16 -12.52
C ASP A 91 -7.25 14.67 -12.74
N THR A 92 -6.15 14.36 -13.43
CA THR A 92 -5.70 12.99 -13.69
C THR A 92 -4.52 12.65 -12.80
N PHE A 93 -4.59 11.48 -12.15
CA PHE A 93 -3.60 11.02 -11.21
C PHE A 93 -3.09 9.64 -11.57
N GLN A 94 -1.80 9.43 -11.31
CA GLN A 94 -1.24 8.09 -11.31
C GLN A 94 -1.83 7.28 -10.15
N GLU A 95 -2.21 6.05 -10.45
CA GLU A 95 -2.73 5.09 -9.49
C GLU A 95 -1.59 4.48 -8.66
N VAL A 96 -1.87 4.26 -7.37
CA VAL A 96 -0.99 3.57 -6.42
C VAL A 96 -1.81 2.50 -5.73
N VAL A 97 -1.31 1.27 -5.69
CA VAL A 97 -2.07 0.09 -5.28
C VAL A 97 -1.26 -0.87 -4.43
N CYS A 98 -1.95 -1.79 -3.76
CA CYS A 98 -1.36 -3.00 -3.19
C CYS A 98 -1.64 -4.21 -4.06
N HIS A 99 -0.61 -5.03 -4.35
CA HIS A 99 -0.73 -6.22 -5.20
C HIS A 99 0.04 -7.43 -4.64
N ASN A 100 -0.33 -8.65 -5.00
CA ASN A 100 0.34 -9.91 -4.61
C ASN A 100 1.05 -10.61 -5.79
N GLU A 101 1.36 -9.87 -6.83
CA GLU A 101 2.02 -10.37 -8.04
C GLU A 101 3.54 -10.43 -7.88
N ARG A 102 4.24 -10.92 -8.91
CA ARG A 102 5.71 -10.94 -8.93
C ARG A 102 6.26 -9.51 -8.78
N LEU A 103 7.23 -9.35 -7.89
CA LEU A 103 7.92 -8.09 -7.67
C LEU A 103 8.83 -7.70 -8.84
N GLY A 104 8.85 -6.41 -9.15
CA GLY A 104 9.72 -5.75 -10.12
C GLY A 104 10.14 -4.35 -9.65
N GLY A 105 10.87 -3.62 -10.50
CA GLY A 105 11.42 -2.31 -10.12
C GLY A 105 10.38 -1.22 -9.83
N ILE A 106 9.15 -1.39 -10.31
CA ILE A 106 8.03 -0.46 -10.03
C ILE A 106 7.39 -0.65 -8.64
N ASP A 107 7.89 -1.64 -7.89
CA ASP A 107 7.49 -1.93 -6.51
C ASP A 107 8.50 -1.37 -5.50
N GLU A 108 9.60 -0.79 -5.99
CA GLU A 108 10.71 -0.26 -5.22
C GLU A 108 10.53 1.24 -4.96
N TRP A 109 10.73 1.64 -3.71
CA TRP A 109 10.54 3.01 -3.22
C TRP A 109 11.83 3.52 -2.58
N CYS A 110 12.23 4.73 -2.95
CA CYS A 110 13.37 5.43 -2.36
C CYS A 110 12.92 6.17 -1.09
N ILE A 111 13.63 5.95 0.03
CA ILE A 111 13.39 6.69 1.26
C ILE A 111 14.09 8.05 1.20
N GLU A 112 13.34 9.13 1.35
CA GLU A 112 13.87 10.49 1.49
C GLU A 112 13.56 11.03 2.89
N LEU A 113 14.61 11.26 3.69
CA LEU A 113 14.47 11.80 5.04
C LEU A 113 14.50 13.33 5.00
N ILE A 114 13.36 13.97 5.26
CA ILE A 114 13.26 15.43 5.31
C ILE A 114 13.47 15.89 6.75
N ARG A 115 14.42 16.80 6.97
CA ARG A 115 14.57 17.49 8.26
C ARG A 115 13.62 18.69 8.27
N GLN A 116 12.75 18.78 9.27
CA GLN A 116 12.09 20.04 9.57
C GLN A 116 13.12 21.02 10.16
N ALA A 117 13.11 22.24 9.63
CA ALA A 117 13.92 23.35 10.14
C ALA A 117 13.32 23.92 11.43
#